data_AF-A0A010S535-F1
#
_entry.id   AF-A0A010S535-F1
#
_cell.length_a   1.000
_cell.length_b   1.000
_cell.length_c   1.000
_cell.angle_alpha   90.00
_cell.angle_beta   90.00
_cell.angle_gamma   90.00
#
_symmetry.space_group_name_H-M   'P 1'
#
loop_
_entity.id
_entity.type
_entity.pdbx_description
1 polymer ?
#
loop_
_entity_poly.entity_id
_entity_poly.type
_entity_poly.pdbx_seq_one_letter_code
_entity_poly.pdbx_strand_id
1 'polypeptide(L)'
;MGLLPLTYRRPVYVSKTSSARESTSDVSDSGDEKQSNTSSSLRSGSSGKLQGIPESLTFDKIINGGTCPPCTVRDFMNYLIYIEHAAENLQFFLWHRDFQKRFGEAKTSDMSLAFEWTEAMETDLLQRMNKEKSQRMRKKPGQEIFKGTDFEKKGATSGIVQDSSNPFHTPPRTPNDYEDSVFTGSQGVSNADSYRSQASDAFAAVGAKQPFTIQPFREEIDRVIATYIMEGAPRQLNLSAKERDATLHALAYTTHPTACRLAIKVIENSLRQQAHPNFIRWSICNGNPARVFFARALGVGLIAIAFVVAILITLSRAGRGWRALAAIGWVLGISTLVAAYKGMCVVLHGMHHRHVRPWELFVDEENDDRKTSFDTFGSNNSYESEPWVIKYEKRNIVRKIFDREVWIEEPALRTIQDTIFLQAMLCAVLVGGVFTAIFVAIPKHGYF
;
A
#
# COMPACT_ATOMS: atom_id res chain seq x y z
N MET A 1 26.06 12.15 -11.96
CA MET A 1 24.90 12.95 -11.48
C MET A 1 25.36 13.74 -10.26
N GLY A 2 25.00 15.03 -10.16
CA GLY A 2 25.34 15.85 -9.00
C GLY A 2 24.51 15.47 -7.77
N LEU A 3 24.99 15.86 -6.57
CA LEU A 3 24.26 15.70 -5.32
C LEU A 3 22.88 16.38 -5.39
N LEU A 4 21.87 15.78 -4.74
CA LEU A 4 20.59 16.45 -4.57
C LEU A 4 20.76 17.67 -3.65
N PRO A 5 19.89 18.69 -3.78
CA PRO A 5 19.90 19.85 -2.90
C PRO A 5 19.90 19.43 -1.42
N LEU A 6 20.64 20.14 -0.56
CA LEU A 6 20.62 19.90 0.89
C LEU A 6 19.23 20.07 1.53
N THR A 7 18.29 20.72 0.81
CA THR A 7 16.88 20.84 1.17
C THR A 7 16.06 19.58 0.86
N TYR A 8 16.67 18.53 0.30
CA TYR A 8 16.02 17.26 0.00
C TYR A 8 15.28 16.73 1.23
N ARG A 9 14.01 16.36 1.01
CA ARG A 9 13.17 15.73 2.02
C ARG A 9 12.73 14.37 1.50
N ARG A 10 12.97 13.32 2.30
CA ARG A 10 12.46 11.98 2.02
C ARG A 10 10.92 12.02 1.89
N PRO A 11 10.32 11.29 0.93
CA PRO A 11 8.87 11.23 0.79
C PRO A 11 8.18 10.88 2.11
N VAL A 12 7.07 11.56 2.37
CA VAL A 12 6.21 11.29 3.53
C VAL A 12 5.49 9.96 3.29
N TYR A 13 5.29 9.18 4.34
CA TYR A 13 4.51 7.96 4.23
C TYR A 13 3.04 8.31 3.96
N VAL A 14 2.47 7.70 2.92
CA VAL A 14 1.07 7.88 2.54
C VAL A 14 0.27 6.71 3.10
N SER A 15 -0.69 7.00 3.99
CA SER A 15 -1.53 5.97 4.60
C SER A 15 -2.67 5.54 3.68
N LYS A 16 -3.10 4.28 3.76
CA LYS A 16 -4.25 3.75 2.99
C LYS A 16 -5.54 4.59 3.21
N THR A 17 -5.74 5.15 4.41
CA THR A 17 -6.93 5.94 4.76
C THR A 17 -6.91 7.37 4.21
N SER A 18 -5.73 7.97 3.99
CA SER A 18 -5.62 9.32 3.44
C SER A 18 -6.05 9.38 1.97
N SER A 19 -5.71 8.35 1.18
CA SER A 19 -6.08 8.27 -0.24
C SER A 19 -7.59 8.07 -0.43
N ALA A 20 -8.25 7.31 0.44
CA ALA A 20 -9.71 7.12 0.42
C ALA A 20 -10.49 8.43 0.65
N ARG A 21 -9.95 9.38 1.42
CA ARG A 21 -10.60 10.68 1.69
C ARG A 21 -10.55 11.63 0.49
N GLU A 22 -9.49 11.59 -0.31
CA GLU A 22 -9.37 12.38 -1.55
C GLU A 22 -10.28 11.85 -2.66
N SER A 23 -10.55 10.55 -2.72
CA SER A 23 -11.50 9.97 -3.69
C SER A 23 -12.98 10.27 -3.36
N THR A 24 -13.29 10.66 -2.13
CA THR A 24 -14.66 10.94 -1.68
C THR A 24 -15.08 12.43 -1.74
N SER A 25 -14.18 13.36 -2.10
CA SER A 25 -14.46 14.79 -1.97
C SER A 25 -15.22 15.46 -3.14
N ASP A 26 -15.73 14.71 -4.11
CA ASP A 26 -16.45 15.26 -5.29
C ASP A 26 -17.98 15.10 -5.26
N VAL A 27 -18.59 14.97 -4.08
CA VAL A 27 -20.06 15.13 -3.96
C VAL A 27 -20.38 16.07 -2.82
N SER A 28 -20.38 17.37 -3.13
CA SER A 28 -21.00 18.40 -2.31
C SER A 28 -22.51 18.12 -2.20
N ASP A 29 -22.92 17.66 -1.03
CA ASP A 29 -24.31 17.64 -0.58
C ASP A 29 -24.62 19.00 0.05
N SER A 30 -25.53 19.75 -0.56
CA SER A 30 -25.95 21.08 -0.11
C SER A 30 -27.09 20.94 0.91
N GLY A 31 -26.89 21.44 2.13
CA GLY A 31 -27.94 21.56 3.15
C GLY A 31 -27.44 21.99 4.53
N ASP A 32 -27.20 23.30 4.67
CA ASP A 32 -27.26 24.15 5.88
C ASP A 32 -26.70 23.74 7.27
N GLU A 33 -25.82 24.64 7.74
CA GLU A 33 -25.51 25.12 9.12
C GLU A 33 -24.88 24.19 10.18
N LYS A 34 -23.58 24.41 10.49
CA LYS A 34 -23.13 25.32 11.58
C LYS A 34 -21.60 25.43 11.63
N GLN A 35 -21.12 26.67 11.79
CA GLN A 35 -19.71 27.08 11.90
C GLN A 35 -18.89 26.27 12.93
N SER A 36 -17.73 25.76 12.50
CA SER A 36 -16.56 25.67 13.38
C SER A 36 -15.30 25.99 12.57
N ASN A 37 -14.54 26.97 13.06
CA ASN A 37 -13.33 27.50 12.45
C ASN A 37 -12.17 26.52 12.62
N THR A 38 -11.74 25.86 11.54
CA THR A 38 -10.35 25.41 11.39
C THR A 38 -9.88 25.64 9.96
N SER A 39 -9.03 26.64 9.79
CA SER A 39 -8.34 26.98 8.56
C SER A 39 -7.32 25.90 8.19
N SER A 40 -7.73 24.87 7.47
CA SER A 40 -6.82 24.01 6.70
C SER A 40 -7.09 24.24 5.22
N SER A 41 -6.26 25.11 4.63
CA SER A 41 -6.28 25.50 3.23
C SER A 41 -6.30 24.27 2.32
N LEU A 42 -7.41 24.13 1.61
CA LEU A 42 -7.56 23.36 0.38
C LEU A 42 -6.58 23.93 -0.64
N ARG A 43 -5.56 23.15 -1.01
CA ARG A 43 -4.84 23.33 -2.26
C ARG A 43 -5.14 22.14 -3.16
N SER A 44 -6.27 22.23 -3.85
CA SER A 44 -6.53 21.44 -5.05
C SER A 44 -5.58 21.88 -6.17
N GLY A 45 -5.09 20.94 -6.96
CA GLY A 45 -4.54 21.21 -8.28
C GLY A 45 -3.05 21.51 -8.33
N SER A 46 -2.22 20.50 -8.15
CA SER A 46 -0.94 20.45 -8.86
C SER A 46 -0.69 19.02 -9.30
N SER A 47 -0.49 18.82 -10.60
CA SER A 47 0.28 17.71 -11.19
C SER A 47 1.75 17.84 -10.74
N GLY A 48 1.94 17.93 -9.43
CA GLY A 48 3.17 18.34 -8.79
C GLY A 48 3.98 17.11 -8.51
N LYS A 49 5.20 17.06 -9.07
CA LYS A 49 6.23 16.09 -8.73
C LYS A 49 6.13 15.70 -7.26
N LEU A 50 5.84 14.43 -6.99
CA LEU A 50 5.79 13.88 -5.64
C LEU A 50 7.04 14.32 -4.89
N GLN A 51 6.84 15.12 -3.84
CA GLN A 51 7.93 15.84 -3.18
C GLN A 51 8.95 14.83 -2.64
N GLY A 52 10.21 14.96 -3.05
CA GLY A 52 11.29 14.07 -2.59
C GLY A 52 11.57 12.84 -3.46
N ILE A 53 10.95 12.72 -4.64
CA ILE A 53 11.29 11.68 -5.63
C ILE A 53 11.98 12.33 -6.84
N PRO A 54 13.22 11.93 -7.19
CA PRO A 54 13.92 12.45 -8.36
C PRO A 54 13.31 11.92 -9.66
N GLU A 55 13.52 12.64 -10.76
CA GLU A 55 13.00 12.27 -12.09
C GLU A 55 13.52 10.91 -12.60
N SER A 56 14.63 10.40 -12.08
CA SER A 56 15.17 9.08 -12.37
C SER A 56 14.39 7.94 -11.71
N LEU A 57 13.66 8.21 -10.63
CA LEU A 57 12.89 7.22 -9.86
C LEU A 57 11.38 7.45 -9.99
N THR A 58 10.92 8.04 -11.10
CA THR A 58 9.48 8.19 -11.35
C THR A 58 8.83 6.83 -11.57
N PHE A 59 7.53 6.75 -11.28
CA PHE A 59 6.74 5.54 -11.49
C PHE A 59 6.92 5.00 -12.92
N ASP A 60 6.80 5.86 -13.93
CA ASP A 60 6.91 5.44 -15.33
C ASP A 60 8.29 4.87 -15.68
N LYS A 61 9.38 5.41 -15.11
CA LYS A 61 10.73 4.85 -15.33
C LYS A 61 10.88 3.48 -14.69
N ILE A 62 10.32 3.28 -13.51
CA ILE A 62 10.32 1.98 -12.84
C ILE A 62 9.55 0.99 -13.72
N ILE A 63 8.28 1.27 -14.02
CA ILE A 63 7.38 0.42 -14.80
C ILE A 63 7.93 0.06 -16.19
N ASN A 64 8.67 0.98 -16.83
CA ASN A 64 9.27 0.74 -18.14
C ASN A 64 10.66 0.08 -18.07
N GLY A 65 11.12 -0.35 -16.89
CA GLY A 65 12.41 -1.05 -16.72
C GLY A 65 13.63 -0.14 -16.85
N GLY A 66 13.48 1.18 -16.71
CA GLY A 66 14.56 2.16 -16.83
C GLY A 66 15.34 2.41 -15.53
N THR A 67 15.27 1.50 -14.56
CA THR A 67 15.89 1.61 -13.22
C THR A 67 16.61 0.33 -12.85
N CYS A 68 17.58 0.41 -11.96
CA CYS A 68 18.37 -0.72 -11.49
C CYS A 68 17.94 -1.16 -10.07
N PRO A 69 18.35 -2.35 -9.61
CA PRO A 69 18.12 -2.80 -8.24
C PRO A 69 18.63 -1.78 -7.19
N PRO A 70 17.89 -1.55 -6.09
CA PRO A 70 16.64 -2.20 -5.66
C PRO A 70 15.36 -1.46 -6.10
N CYS A 71 15.37 -0.77 -7.23
CA CYS A 71 14.26 0.07 -7.69
C CYS A 71 13.59 -0.47 -8.97
N THR A 72 13.80 -1.73 -9.35
CA THR A 72 13.21 -2.33 -10.56
C THR A 72 11.71 -2.58 -10.41
N VAL A 73 10.99 -2.87 -11.51
CA VAL A 73 9.57 -3.33 -11.46
C VAL A 73 9.43 -4.55 -10.55
N ARG A 74 10.39 -5.47 -10.59
CA ARG A 74 10.39 -6.68 -9.76
C ARG A 74 10.57 -6.35 -8.29
N ASP A 75 11.44 -5.40 -7.96
CA ASP A 75 11.59 -4.92 -6.58
C ASP A 75 10.31 -4.24 -6.09
N PHE A 76 9.62 -3.49 -6.96
CA PHE A 76 8.35 -2.87 -6.64
C PHE A 76 7.23 -3.91 -6.45
N MET A 77 7.15 -4.94 -7.31
CA MET A 77 6.21 -6.05 -7.13
C MET A 77 6.47 -6.80 -5.82
N ASN A 78 7.72 -7.15 -5.52
CA ASN A 78 8.10 -7.79 -4.25
C ASN A 78 7.72 -6.92 -3.04
N TYR A 79 7.91 -5.60 -3.13
CA TYR A 79 7.46 -4.68 -2.09
C TYR A 79 5.94 -4.74 -1.90
N LEU A 80 5.17 -4.76 -2.98
CA LEU A 80 3.72 -4.86 -2.91
C LEU A 80 3.23 -6.22 -2.37
N ILE A 81 3.95 -7.31 -2.62
CA ILE A 81 3.62 -8.64 -2.07
C ILE A 81 3.95 -8.69 -0.57
N TYR A 82 5.21 -8.44 -0.22
CA TYR A 82 5.75 -8.76 1.10
C TYR A 82 5.62 -7.64 2.12
N ILE A 83 5.41 -6.39 1.70
CA ILE A 83 5.37 -5.22 2.59
C ILE A 83 4.02 -4.50 2.58
N GLU A 84 3.51 -4.13 1.40
CA GLU A 84 2.27 -3.32 1.32
C GLU A 84 0.98 -4.16 1.23
N HIS A 85 1.12 -5.44 0.83
CA HIS A 85 0.02 -6.40 0.58
C HIS A 85 -1.03 -5.81 -0.37
N ALA A 86 -0.57 -5.40 -1.54
CA ALA A 86 -1.38 -4.73 -2.56
C ALA A 86 -0.88 -5.03 -3.99
N ALA A 87 -0.34 -6.24 -4.21
CA ALA A 87 0.28 -6.65 -5.47
C ALA A 87 -0.71 -6.78 -6.62
N GLU A 88 -1.97 -7.10 -6.30
CA GLU A 88 -3.08 -7.20 -7.24
C GLU A 88 -3.27 -5.92 -8.06
N ASN A 89 -3.00 -4.76 -7.45
CA ASN A 89 -3.07 -3.46 -8.12
C ASN A 89 -2.07 -3.37 -9.29
N LEU A 90 -0.81 -3.75 -9.06
CA LEU A 90 0.23 -3.70 -10.08
C LEU A 90 0.03 -4.79 -11.13
N GLN A 91 -0.39 -5.99 -10.72
CA GLN A 91 -0.71 -7.09 -11.64
C GLN A 91 -1.86 -6.71 -12.58
N PHE A 92 -2.95 -6.17 -12.06
CA PHE A 92 -4.09 -5.69 -12.86
C PHE A 92 -3.70 -4.52 -13.79
N PHE A 93 -2.89 -3.57 -13.30
CA PHE A 93 -2.38 -2.46 -14.12
C PHE A 93 -1.51 -2.95 -15.29
N LEU A 94 -0.58 -3.87 -15.04
CA LEU A 94 0.28 -4.45 -16.09
C LEU A 94 -0.54 -5.28 -17.08
N TRP A 95 -1.48 -6.09 -16.58
CA TRP A 95 -2.42 -6.84 -17.42
C TRP A 95 -3.21 -5.92 -18.34
N HIS A 96 -3.79 -4.83 -17.82
CA HIS A 96 -4.61 -3.94 -18.63
C HIS A 96 -3.80 -3.23 -19.72
N ARG A 97 -2.56 -2.82 -19.41
CA ARG A 97 -1.64 -2.26 -20.42
C ARG A 97 -1.35 -3.26 -21.54
N ASP A 98 -1.07 -4.51 -21.19
CA ASP A 98 -0.81 -5.57 -22.16
C ASP A 98 -2.09 -5.96 -22.92
N PHE A 99 -3.25 -5.91 -22.27
CA PHE A 99 -4.57 -6.12 -22.86
C PHE A 99 -4.91 -5.05 -23.89
N GLN A 100 -4.68 -3.77 -23.58
CA GLN A 100 -4.85 -2.67 -24.54
C GLN A 100 -4.01 -2.86 -25.80
N LYS A 101 -2.74 -3.27 -25.62
CA LYS A 101 -1.85 -3.55 -26.75
C LYS A 101 -2.39 -4.69 -27.61
N ARG A 102 -2.72 -5.84 -27.00
CA ARG A 102 -3.25 -7.01 -27.73
C ARG A 102 -4.59 -6.73 -28.40
N PHE A 103 -5.46 -5.97 -27.74
CA PHE A 103 -6.75 -5.56 -28.29
C PHE A 103 -6.57 -4.65 -29.51
N GLY A 104 -5.65 -3.68 -29.45
CA GLY A 104 -5.35 -2.78 -30.58
C GLY A 104 -4.64 -3.46 -31.76
N GLU A 105 -3.88 -4.54 -31.50
CA GLU A 105 -3.21 -5.34 -32.54
C GLU A 105 -4.12 -6.39 -33.20
N ALA A 106 -5.24 -6.75 -32.56
CA ALA A 106 -6.16 -7.76 -33.05
C ALA A 106 -6.93 -7.28 -34.29
N LYS A 107 -7.01 -8.14 -35.31
CA LYS A 107 -7.66 -7.83 -36.61
C LYS A 107 -8.84 -8.76 -36.94
N THR A 108 -9.40 -9.42 -35.95
CA THR A 108 -10.50 -10.37 -36.13
C THR A 108 -11.82 -9.64 -36.41
N SER A 109 -12.71 -10.27 -37.17
CA SER A 109 -13.99 -9.66 -37.60
C SER A 109 -14.95 -9.38 -36.43
N ASP A 110 -14.81 -10.13 -35.35
CA ASP A 110 -15.56 -9.99 -34.11
C ASP A 110 -15.19 -8.74 -33.28
N MET A 111 -14.08 -8.04 -33.59
CA MET A 111 -13.70 -6.77 -32.94
C MET A 111 -14.79 -5.71 -33.01
N SER A 112 -15.59 -5.73 -34.08
CA SER A 112 -16.73 -4.83 -34.25
C SER A 112 -17.83 -5.01 -33.18
N LEU A 113 -17.86 -6.13 -32.47
CA LEU A 113 -18.82 -6.43 -31.41
C LEU A 113 -18.42 -5.83 -30.05
N ALA A 114 -17.15 -5.45 -29.88
CA ALA A 114 -16.61 -4.86 -28.65
C ALA A 114 -16.57 -3.34 -28.76
N PHE A 115 -17.73 -2.70 -28.65
CA PHE A 115 -17.87 -1.25 -28.74
C PHE A 115 -17.17 -0.52 -27.59
N GLU A 116 -16.71 0.69 -27.87
CA GLU A 116 -16.10 1.55 -26.85
C GLU A 116 -17.12 1.91 -25.75
N TRP A 117 -16.73 1.70 -24.48
CA TRP A 117 -17.43 2.22 -23.32
C TRP A 117 -17.13 3.71 -23.13
N THR A 118 -18.00 4.57 -23.64
CA THR A 118 -17.78 6.03 -23.63
C THR A 118 -18.02 6.66 -22.26
N GLU A 119 -17.45 7.85 -22.03
CA GLU A 119 -17.67 8.60 -20.80
C GLU A 119 -19.14 9.00 -20.59
N ALA A 120 -19.89 9.23 -21.68
CA ALA A 120 -21.32 9.51 -21.62
C ALA A 120 -22.11 8.29 -21.10
N MET A 121 -21.77 7.07 -21.54
CA MET A 121 -22.39 5.84 -21.04
C MET A 121 -22.06 5.62 -19.56
N GLU A 122 -20.81 5.86 -19.16
CA GLU A 122 -20.40 5.75 -17.77
C GLU A 122 -21.12 6.75 -16.87
N THR A 123 -21.22 8.01 -17.27
CA THR A 123 -21.87 9.05 -16.46
C THR A 123 -23.37 8.80 -16.33
N ASP A 124 -24.05 8.39 -17.40
CA ASP A 124 -25.46 7.98 -17.36
C ASP A 124 -25.66 6.75 -16.44
N LEU A 125 -24.78 5.73 -16.52
CA LEU A 125 -24.81 4.59 -15.61
C LEU A 125 -24.67 5.02 -14.14
N LEU A 126 -23.67 5.84 -13.81
CA LEU A 126 -23.44 6.30 -12.44
C LEU A 126 -24.60 7.14 -11.91
N GLN A 127 -25.23 7.96 -12.77
CA GLN A 127 -26.44 8.70 -12.42
C GLN A 127 -27.62 7.77 -12.13
N ARG A 128 -27.82 6.73 -12.95
CA ARG A 128 -28.87 5.72 -12.73
C ARG A 128 -28.65 4.98 -11.41
N MET A 129 -27.44 4.50 -11.14
CA MET A 129 -27.09 3.82 -9.88
C MET A 129 -27.33 4.72 -8.66
N ASN A 130 -26.93 6.00 -8.75
CA ASN A 130 -27.19 6.98 -7.69
C ASN A 130 -28.70 7.22 -7.48
N LYS A 131 -29.47 7.33 -8.57
CA LYS A 131 -30.94 7.51 -8.53
C LYS A 131 -31.61 6.30 -7.90
N GLU A 132 -31.24 5.08 -8.29
CA GLU A 132 -31.76 3.85 -7.69
C GLU A 132 -31.42 3.75 -6.20
N LYS A 133 -30.18 4.07 -5.82
CA LYS A 133 -29.75 4.09 -4.42
C LYS A 133 -30.56 5.10 -3.59
N SER A 134 -30.76 6.31 -4.09
CA SER A 134 -31.57 7.35 -3.41
C SER A 134 -33.06 6.96 -3.32
N GLN A 135 -33.61 6.32 -4.34
CA GLN A 135 -34.98 5.79 -4.30
C GLN A 135 -35.13 4.65 -3.29
N ARG A 136 -34.15 3.73 -3.22
CA ARG A 136 -34.11 2.68 -2.18
C ARG A 136 -34.01 3.27 -0.78
N MET A 137 -33.20 4.31 -0.57
CA MET A 137 -33.11 4.98 0.73
C MET A 137 -34.40 5.75 1.09
N ARG A 138 -35.11 6.32 0.11
CA ARG A 138 -36.43 6.94 0.32
C ARG A 138 -37.51 5.94 0.72
N LYS A 139 -37.45 4.71 0.19
CA LYS A 139 -38.29 3.60 0.63
C LYS A 139 -37.74 3.04 1.95
N LYS A 140 -38.14 3.62 3.08
CA LYS A 140 -37.68 3.18 4.41
C LYS A 140 -37.88 1.66 4.57
N PRO A 141 -36.83 0.84 4.74
CA PRO A 141 -36.99 -0.57 5.03
C PRO A 141 -37.74 -0.68 6.36
N GLY A 142 -38.93 -1.27 6.33
CA GLY A 142 -39.81 -1.39 7.49
C GLY A 142 -41.20 -0.78 7.33
N GLN A 143 -41.44 0.15 6.40
CA GLN A 143 -42.80 0.68 6.20
C GLN A 143 -43.81 -0.40 5.78
N GLU A 144 -43.36 -1.43 5.07
CA GLU A 144 -44.18 -2.60 4.72
C GLU A 144 -44.27 -3.63 5.85
N ILE A 145 -43.26 -3.71 6.73
CA ILE A 145 -43.24 -4.58 7.92
C ILE A 145 -44.24 -4.08 8.96
N PHE A 146 -44.43 -2.75 9.04
CA PHE A 146 -45.40 -2.16 9.96
C PHE A 146 -46.82 -2.11 9.41
N LYS A 147 -47.07 -2.42 8.12
CA LYS A 147 -48.44 -2.52 7.57
C LYS A 147 -49.21 -3.63 8.29
N GLY A 148 -50.32 -3.29 8.95
CA GLY A 148 -51.10 -4.24 9.74
C GLY A 148 -50.60 -4.51 11.16
N THR A 149 -49.55 -3.83 11.62
CA THR A 149 -49.12 -3.85 13.04
C THR A 149 -49.63 -2.60 13.77
N ASP A 150 -49.70 -2.63 15.10
CA ASP A 150 -50.10 -1.47 15.93
C ASP A 150 -49.19 -0.22 15.79
N PHE A 151 -48.03 -0.38 15.15
CA PHE A 151 -47.11 0.73 14.81
C PHE A 151 -47.45 1.40 13.46
N GLU A 152 -48.40 0.85 12.71
CA GLU A 152 -49.04 1.55 11.60
C GLU A 152 -49.77 2.75 12.21
N LYS A 153 -49.26 3.97 11.96
CA LYS A 153 -49.81 5.20 12.55
C LYS A 153 -51.22 5.47 12.01
N LYS A 154 -52.21 4.77 12.54
CA LYS A 154 -53.63 5.02 12.34
C LYS A 154 -54.04 6.13 13.30
N GLY A 155 -54.65 7.18 12.74
CA GLY A 155 -55.24 8.26 13.52
C GLY A 155 -56.18 7.71 14.58
N ALA A 156 -56.24 8.43 15.69
CA ALA A 156 -56.93 8.07 16.92
C ALA A 156 -58.29 7.38 16.71
N THR A 157 -58.44 6.15 17.21
CA THR A 157 -59.67 5.65 17.83
C THR A 157 -59.42 4.30 18.50
N SER A 158 -59.96 4.19 19.71
CA SER A 158 -59.73 3.14 20.71
C SER A 158 -60.41 1.81 20.38
N GLY A 159 -59.79 0.72 20.85
CA GLY A 159 -60.52 -0.25 21.68
C GLY A 159 -60.77 -1.67 21.14
N ILE A 160 -60.39 -2.61 22.01
CA ILE A 160 -61.03 -3.91 22.35
C ILE A 160 -60.26 -5.19 21.95
N VAL A 161 -60.01 -5.94 23.02
CA VAL A 161 -59.28 -7.19 23.29
C VAL A 161 -60.02 -8.44 22.78
N GLN A 162 -59.27 -9.50 22.41
CA GLN A 162 -59.46 -10.96 22.73
C GLN A 162 -58.75 -11.84 21.68
N ASP A 163 -58.17 -13.02 21.93
CA ASP A 163 -57.92 -13.87 23.10
C ASP A 163 -56.98 -15.02 22.62
N SER A 164 -56.49 -15.83 23.58
CA SER A 164 -56.02 -17.23 23.47
C SER A 164 -54.51 -17.53 23.29
N SER A 165 -53.86 -17.78 24.45
CA SER A 165 -53.05 -18.97 24.84
C SER A 165 -52.19 -19.69 23.77
N ASN A 166 -50.89 -19.97 23.93
CA ASN A 166 -50.24 -20.71 25.03
C ASN A 166 -48.67 -20.61 24.95
N PRO A 167 -47.90 -20.41 26.05
CA PRO A 167 -46.48 -20.02 26.00
C PRO A 167 -45.45 -21.13 26.35
N PHE A 168 -45.76 -22.41 26.09
CA PHE A 168 -44.83 -23.51 26.37
C PHE A 168 -44.71 -24.48 25.19
N HIS A 169 -43.69 -24.29 24.37
CA HIS A 169 -43.08 -25.37 23.60
C HIS A 169 -41.55 -25.25 23.64
N THR A 170 -40.95 -26.28 24.22
CA THR A 170 -39.51 -26.54 24.36
C THR A 170 -38.89 -26.90 23.00
N PRO A 171 -37.72 -26.34 22.61
CA PRO A 171 -36.99 -26.79 21.43
C PRO A 171 -36.14 -28.03 21.75
N PRO A 172 -36.00 -29.03 20.86
CA PRO A 172 -35.00 -30.06 21.02
C PRO A 172 -33.64 -29.64 20.45
N ARG A 173 -32.64 -29.88 21.29
CA ARG A 173 -31.19 -30.10 21.11
C ARG A 173 -30.60 -30.11 19.69
N THR A 174 -29.47 -29.42 19.61
CA THR A 174 -28.37 -29.56 18.65
C THR A 174 -27.77 -30.97 18.62
N PRO A 175 -27.29 -31.39 17.45
CA PRO A 175 -26.02 -32.11 17.34
C PRO A 175 -24.96 -31.25 16.64
N ASN A 176 -23.76 -31.25 17.21
CA ASN A 176 -22.52 -30.92 16.51
C ASN A 176 -22.38 -31.83 15.29
N ASP A 177 -22.07 -31.27 14.13
CA ASP A 177 -21.28 -31.99 13.15
C ASP A 177 -20.14 -31.10 12.66
N TYR A 178 -18.93 -31.64 12.80
CA TYR A 178 -17.71 -31.12 12.23
C TYR A 178 -17.72 -31.51 10.75
N GLU A 179 -18.09 -30.61 9.85
CA GLU A 179 -17.74 -30.79 8.45
C GLU A 179 -16.35 -30.21 8.18
N ASP A 180 -15.39 -31.12 8.25
CA ASP A 180 -14.11 -31.03 7.56
C ASP A 180 -14.41 -30.89 6.05
N SER A 181 -14.19 -29.72 5.49
CA SER A 181 -14.37 -29.47 4.06
C SER A 181 -13.22 -30.12 3.28
N VAL A 182 -13.30 -31.44 3.07
CA VAL A 182 -12.46 -32.17 2.14
C VAL A 182 -13.03 -31.98 0.74
N PHE A 183 -12.52 -30.96 0.03
CA PHE A 183 -12.77 -30.79 -1.40
C PHE A 183 -12.07 -31.93 -2.15
N THR A 184 -12.78 -33.04 -2.30
CA THR A 184 -12.34 -34.18 -3.10
C THR A 184 -12.60 -33.84 -4.56
N GLY A 185 -11.52 -33.74 -5.34
CA GLY A 185 -11.57 -33.33 -6.75
C GLY A 185 -12.45 -34.24 -7.60
N SER A 186 -13.55 -33.68 -8.11
CA SER A 186 -14.21 -34.18 -9.32
C SER A 186 -13.50 -33.57 -10.53
N GLN A 187 -12.70 -34.38 -11.20
CA GLN A 187 -12.16 -34.09 -12.52
C GLN A 187 -13.31 -33.82 -13.51
N GLY A 188 -13.24 -32.72 -14.26
CA GLY A 188 -13.94 -32.61 -15.54
C GLY A 188 -14.64 -31.29 -15.88
N VAL A 189 -14.65 -30.27 -15.02
CA VAL A 189 -15.10 -28.92 -15.44
C VAL A 189 -13.87 -28.15 -15.92
N SER A 190 -13.87 -27.72 -17.18
CA SER A 190 -12.84 -26.83 -17.72
C SER A 190 -12.71 -25.61 -16.79
N ASN A 191 -11.48 -25.21 -16.40
CA ASN A 191 -11.29 -23.98 -15.60
C ASN A 191 -12.00 -22.76 -16.23
N ALA A 192 -12.16 -22.74 -17.56
CA ALA A 192 -12.91 -21.72 -18.29
C ALA A 192 -14.42 -21.68 -17.93
N ASP A 193 -15.07 -22.83 -17.76
CA ASP A 193 -16.49 -22.89 -17.40
C ASP A 193 -16.74 -22.42 -15.96
N SER A 194 -15.77 -22.68 -15.07
CA SER A 194 -15.78 -22.16 -13.69
C SER A 194 -15.72 -20.63 -13.65
N TYR A 195 -14.79 -20.01 -14.39
CA TYR A 195 -14.67 -18.55 -14.43
C TYR A 195 -15.89 -17.87 -15.06
N ARG A 196 -16.46 -18.47 -16.12
CA ARG A 196 -17.68 -17.96 -16.75
C ARG A 196 -18.87 -17.98 -15.78
N SER A 197 -19.03 -19.05 -15.00
CA SER A 197 -20.07 -19.12 -13.97
C SER A 197 -19.88 -18.02 -12.92
N GLN A 198 -18.66 -17.88 -12.39
CA GLN A 198 -18.34 -16.85 -11.40
C GLN A 198 -18.58 -15.42 -11.92
N ALA A 199 -18.21 -15.15 -13.19
CA ALA A 199 -18.49 -13.87 -13.82
C ALA A 199 -19.99 -13.62 -14.01
N SER A 200 -20.75 -14.64 -14.42
CA SER A 200 -22.22 -14.58 -14.51
C SER A 200 -22.86 -14.26 -13.15
N ASP A 201 -22.37 -14.89 -12.09
CA ASP A 201 -22.85 -14.66 -10.71
C ASP A 201 -22.51 -13.22 -10.26
N ALA A 202 -21.33 -12.72 -10.60
CA ALA A 202 -20.93 -11.34 -10.32
C ALA A 202 -21.83 -10.31 -11.06
N PHE A 203 -22.18 -10.57 -12.32
CA PHE A 203 -23.13 -9.73 -13.06
C PHE A 203 -24.54 -9.76 -12.44
N ALA A 204 -25.01 -10.95 -12.06
CA ALA A 204 -26.31 -11.11 -11.40
C ALA A 204 -26.37 -10.38 -10.06
N ALA A 205 -25.29 -10.43 -9.27
CA ALA A 205 -25.19 -9.78 -7.96
C ALA A 205 -25.38 -8.25 -8.04
N VAL A 206 -24.93 -7.61 -9.13
CA VAL A 206 -25.10 -6.16 -9.35
C VAL A 206 -26.35 -5.81 -10.17
N GLY A 207 -27.13 -6.81 -10.60
CA GLY A 207 -28.29 -6.60 -11.47
C GLY A 207 -27.92 -6.18 -12.89
N ALA A 208 -26.70 -6.48 -13.35
CA ALA A 208 -26.31 -6.29 -14.73
C ALA A 208 -26.98 -7.34 -15.62
N LYS A 209 -27.25 -6.96 -16.88
CA LYS A 209 -27.72 -7.92 -17.89
C LYS A 209 -26.60 -8.90 -18.20
N GLN A 210 -26.95 -10.15 -18.47
CA GLN A 210 -25.97 -11.14 -18.91
C GLN A 210 -25.30 -10.68 -20.22
N PRO A 211 -23.97 -10.82 -20.33
CA PRO A 211 -23.21 -10.31 -21.45
C PRO A 211 -23.46 -11.10 -22.73
N PHE A 212 -23.21 -10.46 -23.88
CA PHE A 212 -23.06 -11.16 -25.15
C PHE A 212 -21.72 -11.93 -25.16
N THR A 213 -21.81 -13.26 -25.23
CA THR A 213 -20.67 -14.19 -25.13
C THR A 213 -19.80 -14.25 -26.39
N ILE A 214 -20.27 -13.69 -27.51
CA ILE A 214 -19.57 -13.69 -28.81
C ILE A 214 -18.55 -12.56 -28.98
N GLN A 215 -18.42 -11.67 -27.99
CA GLN A 215 -17.43 -10.60 -28.04
C GLN A 215 -16.01 -11.16 -27.90
N PRO A 216 -15.01 -10.54 -28.54
CA PRO A 216 -13.64 -10.99 -28.46
C PRO A 216 -13.09 -10.85 -27.04
N PHE A 217 -12.10 -11.69 -26.69
CA PHE A 217 -11.46 -11.71 -25.37
C PHE A 217 -12.42 -11.96 -24.18
N ARG A 218 -13.66 -12.41 -24.42
CA ARG A 218 -14.65 -12.64 -23.35
C ARG A 218 -14.13 -13.57 -22.25
N GLU A 219 -13.52 -14.69 -22.62
CA GLU A 219 -12.98 -15.65 -21.64
C GLU A 219 -11.89 -15.04 -20.75
N GLU A 220 -11.09 -14.13 -21.30
CA GLU A 220 -10.07 -13.42 -20.53
C GLU A 220 -10.73 -12.42 -19.57
N ILE A 221 -11.75 -11.69 -20.03
CA ILE A 221 -12.53 -10.78 -19.18
C ILE A 221 -13.24 -11.54 -18.05
N ASP A 222 -13.85 -12.70 -18.33
CA ASP A 222 -14.50 -13.54 -17.31
C ASP A 222 -13.49 -13.96 -16.23
N ARG A 223 -12.26 -14.32 -16.65
CA ARG A 223 -11.17 -14.65 -15.72
C ARG A 223 -10.72 -13.44 -14.91
N VAL A 224 -10.61 -12.26 -15.51
CA VAL A 224 -10.27 -11.01 -14.83
C VAL A 224 -11.32 -10.65 -13.79
N ILE A 225 -12.60 -10.79 -14.14
CA ILE A 225 -13.70 -10.58 -13.21
C ILE A 225 -13.55 -11.51 -12.01
N ALA A 226 -13.37 -12.81 -12.28
CA ALA A 226 -13.24 -13.81 -11.24
C ALA A 226 -12.00 -13.62 -10.35
N THR A 227 -10.92 -13.04 -10.89
CA THR A 227 -9.65 -12.88 -10.17
C THR A 227 -9.54 -11.57 -9.42
N TYR A 228 -10.04 -10.47 -10.00
CA TYR A 228 -9.76 -9.10 -9.53
C TYR A 228 -11.00 -8.28 -9.16
N ILE A 229 -12.17 -8.53 -9.77
CA ILE A 229 -13.30 -7.59 -9.69
C ILE A 229 -14.43 -8.12 -8.81
N MET A 230 -14.75 -9.41 -8.91
CA MET A 230 -15.86 -10.00 -8.15
C MET A 230 -15.66 -9.84 -6.63
N GLU A 231 -16.77 -9.80 -5.90
CA GLU A 231 -16.70 -9.77 -4.43
C GLU A 231 -16.13 -11.08 -3.90
N GLY A 232 -15.14 -11.00 -3.00
CA GLY A 232 -14.44 -12.18 -2.49
C GLY A 232 -13.43 -12.78 -3.48
N ALA A 233 -13.08 -12.08 -4.57
CA ALA A 233 -12.09 -12.55 -5.52
C ALA A 233 -10.72 -12.79 -4.84
N PRO A 234 -9.95 -13.81 -5.28
CA PRO A 234 -8.65 -14.15 -4.70
C PRO A 234 -7.63 -13.00 -4.71
N ARG A 235 -7.74 -12.09 -5.68
CA ARG A 235 -6.92 -10.87 -5.81
C ARG A 235 -7.83 -9.65 -5.96
N GLN A 236 -8.91 -9.61 -5.19
CA GLN A 236 -9.90 -8.54 -5.23
C GLN A 236 -9.22 -7.16 -5.11
N LEU A 237 -9.48 -6.31 -6.10
CA LEU A 237 -8.99 -4.95 -6.12
C LEU A 237 -9.66 -4.11 -5.03
N ASN A 238 -8.91 -3.15 -4.49
CA ASN A 238 -9.42 -2.21 -3.49
C ASN A 238 -10.28 -1.10 -4.14
N LEU A 239 -11.39 -1.50 -4.76
CA LEU A 239 -12.41 -0.63 -5.34
C LEU A 239 -13.55 -0.41 -4.35
N SER A 240 -14.14 0.77 -4.32
CA SER A 240 -15.41 0.96 -3.64
C SER A 240 -16.51 0.13 -4.31
N ALA A 241 -17.55 -0.24 -3.57
CA ALA A 241 -18.69 -0.98 -4.13
C ALA A 241 -19.26 -0.29 -5.38
N LYS A 242 -19.36 1.05 -5.36
CA LYS A 242 -19.82 1.83 -6.51
C LYS A 242 -18.92 1.65 -7.74
N GLU A 243 -17.60 1.71 -7.57
CA GLU A 243 -16.64 1.58 -8.68
C GLU A 243 -16.60 0.16 -9.23
N ARG A 244 -16.62 -0.83 -8.34
CA ARG A 244 -16.70 -2.24 -8.70
C ARG A 244 -17.97 -2.53 -9.51
N ASP A 245 -19.13 -2.14 -8.98
CA ASP A 245 -20.42 -2.43 -9.60
C ASP A 245 -20.56 -1.71 -10.96
N ALA A 246 -20.09 -0.46 -11.06
CA ALA A 246 -20.06 0.27 -12.32
C ALA A 246 -19.13 -0.38 -13.36
N THR A 247 -17.98 -0.90 -12.91
CA THR A 247 -17.06 -1.65 -13.79
C THR A 247 -17.70 -2.96 -14.26
N LEU A 248 -18.40 -3.69 -13.39
CA LEU A 248 -19.13 -4.90 -13.77
C LEU A 248 -20.25 -4.60 -14.79
N HIS A 249 -21.00 -3.52 -14.63
CA HIS A 249 -21.98 -3.10 -15.63
C HIS A 249 -21.34 -2.77 -16.99
N ALA A 250 -20.17 -2.12 -17.00
CA ALA A 250 -19.44 -1.83 -18.24
C ALA A 250 -18.94 -3.12 -18.91
N LEU A 251 -18.38 -4.06 -18.13
CA LEU A 251 -17.87 -5.35 -18.62
C LEU A 251 -18.97 -6.30 -19.09
N ALA A 252 -20.18 -6.17 -18.53
CA ALA A 252 -21.37 -6.86 -19.03
C ALA A 252 -21.75 -6.37 -20.44
N TYR A 253 -21.51 -5.09 -20.73
CA TYR A 253 -21.87 -4.49 -22.02
C TYR A 253 -20.82 -4.75 -23.11
N THR A 254 -19.52 -4.60 -22.79
CA THR A 254 -18.43 -4.69 -23.77
C THR A 254 -17.16 -5.28 -23.17
N THR A 255 -16.37 -5.98 -23.99
CA THR A 255 -14.99 -6.41 -23.66
C THR A 255 -13.93 -5.37 -24.04
N HIS A 256 -14.33 -4.21 -24.57
CA HIS A 256 -13.41 -3.14 -24.94
C HIS A 256 -12.61 -2.64 -23.71
N PRO A 257 -11.30 -2.33 -23.83
CA PRO A 257 -10.46 -1.93 -22.69
C PRO A 257 -10.95 -0.71 -21.89
N THR A 258 -11.78 0.15 -22.51
CA THR A 258 -12.39 1.31 -21.83
C THR A 258 -13.47 0.92 -20.82
N ALA A 259 -13.99 -0.30 -20.84
CA ALA A 259 -14.90 -0.78 -19.80
C ALA A 259 -14.24 -0.85 -18.41
N CYS A 260 -12.92 -1.07 -18.36
CA CYS A 260 -12.13 -1.05 -17.14
C CYS A 260 -11.65 0.35 -16.73
N ARG A 261 -12.03 1.42 -17.44
CA ARG A 261 -11.49 2.78 -17.25
C ARG A 261 -11.61 3.27 -15.81
N LEU A 262 -12.76 3.04 -15.18
CA LEU A 262 -12.99 3.44 -13.79
C LEU A 262 -12.07 2.69 -12.83
N ALA A 263 -12.02 1.37 -12.93
CA ALA A 263 -11.13 0.54 -12.11
C ALA A 263 -9.66 0.94 -12.28
N ILE A 264 -9.19 1.04 -13.53
CA ILE A 264 -7.79 1.39 -13.80
C ILE A 264 -7.42 2.77 -13.28
N LYS A 265 -8.31 3.76 -13.37
CA LYS A 265 -8.07 5.09 -12.82
C LYS A 265 -7.82 5.04 -11.30
N VAL A 266 -8.62 4.28 -10.56
CA VAL A 266 -8.47 4.12 -9.10
C VAL A 266 -7.16 3.42 -8.76
N ILE A 267 -6.87 2.33 -9.48
CA ILE A 267 -5.69 1.51 -9.25
C ILE A 267 -4.40 2.26 -9.60
N GLU A 268 -4.37 2.94 -10.75
CA GLU A 268 -3.24 3.77 -11.15
C GLU A 268 -3.00 4.92 -10.16
N ASN A 269 -4.07 5.57 -9.67
CA ASN A 269 -3.94 6.58 -8.63
C ASN A 269 -3.36 6.00 -7.33
N SER A 270 -3.81 4.83 -6.88
CA SER A 270 -3.24 4.14 -5.71
C SER A 270 -1.76 3.82 -5.92
N LEU A 271 -1.40 3.27 -7.09
CA LEU A 271 -0.02 2.92 -7.42
C LEU A 271 0.89 4.16 -7.45
N ARG A 272 0.44 5.25 -8.09
CA ARG A 272 1.23 6.48 -8.27
C ARG A 272 1.31 7.33 -7.01
N GLN A 273 0.20 7.52 -6.30
CA GLN A 273 0.10 8.48 -5.20
C GLN A 273 0.40 7.86 -3.84
N GLN A 274 0.25 6.55 -3.68
CA GLN A 274 0.48 5.85 -2.42
C GLN A 274 1.65 4.87 -2.52
N ALA A 275 1.51 3.83 -3.33
CA ALA A 275 2.46 2.72 -3.31
C ALA A 275 3.86 3.13 -3.78
N HIS A 276 3.96 3.93 -4.85
CA HIS A 276 5.23 4.39 -5.40
C HIS A 276 6.03 5.28 -4.43
N PRO A 277 5.47 6.35 -3.83
CA PRO A 277 6.14 7.10 -2.77
C PRO A 277 6.57 6.25 -1.59
N ASN A 278 5.72 5.32 -1.16
CA ASN A 278 6.00 4.42 -0.04
C ASN A 278 7.13 3.43 -0.38
N PHE A 279 7.15 2.90 -1.60
CA PHE A 279 8.22 2.06 -2.12
C PHE A 279 9.55 2.82 -2.17
N ILE A 280 9.60 4.00 -2.80
CA ILE A 280 10.83 4.81 -2.85
C ILE A 280 11.30 5.17 -1.45
N ARG A 281 10.38 5.59 -0.58
CA ARG A 281 10.66 5.84 0.83
C ARG A 281 11.31 4.61 1.47
N TRP A 282 10.75 3.42 1.28
CA TRP A 282 11.25 2.16 1.85
C TRP A 282 12.61 1.75 1.27
N SER A 283 12.80 1.88 -0.04
CA SER A 283 14.05 1.53 -0.75
C SER A 283 15.25 2.38 -0.32
N ILE A 284 15.03 3.62 0.15
CA ILE A 284 16.09 4.46 0.72
C ILE A 284 16.73 3.83 1.97
N CYS A 285 15.98 3.02 2.74
CA CYS A 285 16.53 2.33 3.92
C CYS A 285 17.51 1.24 3.50
N ASN A 286 18.79 1.40 3.85
CA ASN A 286 19.83 0.42 3.53
C ASN A 286 19.91 -0.73 4.55
N GLY A 287 19.45 -0.53 5.80
CA GLY A 287 19.49 -1.53 6.86
C GLY A 287 18.14 -2.18 7.10
N ASN A 288 18.15 -3.45 7.53
CA ASN A 288 16.95 -4.09 8.09
C ASN A 288 16.64 -3.52 9.49
N PRO A 289 15.44 -3.79 10.06
CA PRO A 289 15.04 -3.24 11.35
C PRO A 289 16.03 -3.55 12.49
N ALA A 290 16.61 -4.75 12.52
CA ALA A 290 17.58 -5.14 13.54
C ALA A 290 18.87 -4.31 13.48
N ARG A 291 19.46 -4.13 12.29
CA ARG A 291 20.67 -3.31 12.11
C ARG A 291 20.41 -1.82 12.34
N VAL A 292 19.24 -1.31 11.94
CA VAL A 292 18.85 0.08 12.22
C VAL A 292 18.67 0.31 13.72
N PHE A 293 18.04 -0.63 14.44
CA PHE A 293 17.92 -0.56 15.90
C PHE A 293 19.29 -0.58 16.58
N PHE A 294 20.17 -1.49 16.15
CA PHE A 294 21.55 -1.54 16.62
C PHE A 294 22.30 -0.21 16.38
N ALA A 295 22.17 0.37 15.19
CA ALA A 295 22.79 1.66 14.86
C ALA A 295 22.26 2.81 15.74
N ARG A 296 20.95 2.82 16.06
CA ARG A 296 20.38 3.79 17.01
C ARG A 296 20.96 3.62 18.41
N ALA A 297 21.03 2.39 18.92
CA ALA A 297 21.61 2.10 20.22
C ALA A 297 23.10 2.50 20.29
N LEU A 298 23.87 2.20 19.24
CA LEU A 298 25.26 2.62 19.11
C LEU A 298 25.40 4.15 19.09
N GLY A 299 24.56 4.85 18.34
CA GLY A 299 24.54 6.32 18.30
C GLY A 299 24.29 6.94 19.67
N VAL A 300 23.28 6.46 20.41
CA VAL A 300 22.98 6.90 21.79
C VAL A 300 24.14 6.57 22.74
N GLY A 301 24.71 5.37 22.64
CA GLY A 301 25.85 4.95 23.46
C GLY A 301 27.08 5.83 23.26
N LEU A 302 27.42 6.16 22.00
CA LEU A 302 28.54 7.06 21.68
C LEU A 302 28.33 8.47 22.25
N ILE A 303 27.10 8.99 22.18
CA ILE A 303 26.75 10.29 22.77
C ILE A 303 26.93 10.25 24.29
N ALA A 304 26.42 9.21 24.95
CA ALA A 304 26.54 9.06 26.41
C ALA A 304 28.01 8.96 26.85
N ILE A 305 28.81 8.14 26.16
CA ILE A 305 30.25 8.01 26.42
C ILE A 305 30.96 9.36 26.22
N ALA A 306 30.63 10.10 25.16
CA ALA A 306 31.20 11.42 24.91
C ALA A 306 30.90 12.41 26.05
N PHE A 307 29.68 12.40 26.59
CA PHE A 307 29.34 13.19 27.77
C PHE A 307 30.12 12.75 29.01
N VAL A 308 30.25 11.45 29.27
CA VAL A 308 31.07 10.94 30.39
C VAL A 308 32.52 11.40 30.26
N VAL A 309 33.12 11.27 29.07
CA VAL A 309 34.48 11.74 28.79
C VAL A 309 34.60 13.25 29.00
N ALA A 310 33.65 14.03 28.49
CA ALA A 310 33.64 15.49 28.67
C ALA A 310 33.58 15.87 30.15
N ILE A 311 32.72 15.21 30.94
CA ILE A 311 32.60 15.43 32.39
C ILE A 311 33.89 15.06 33.10
N LEU A 312 34.46 13.87 32.85
CA LEU A 312 35.69 13.42 33.48
C LEU A 312 36.88 14.35 33.18
N ILE A 313 37.04 14.80 31.93
CA ILE A 313 38.08 15.76 31.57
C ILE A 313 37.81 17.12 32.23
N THR A 314 36.55 17.52 32.40
CA THR A 314 36.17 18.79 33.04
C THR A 314 36.51 18.81 34.53
N LEU A 315 36.31 17.69 35.21
CA LEU A 315 36.68 17.49 36.63
C LEU A 315 38.18 17.24 36.83
N SER A 316 38.91 16.88 35.77
CA SER A 316 40.35 16.63 35.84
C SER A 316 41.18 17.92 35.88
N ARG A 317 42.48 17.77 36.15
CA ARG A 317 43.46 18.87 36.09
C ARG A 317 43.88 19.25 34.65
N ALA A 318 43.35 18.56 33.64
CA ALA A 318 43.66 18.81 32.24
C ALA A 318 43.25 20.22 31.81
N GLY A 319 43.98 20.79 30.85
CA GLY A 319 43.64 22.09 30.28
C GLY A 319 42.29 22.07 29.54
N ARG A 320 41.60 23.21 29.50
CA ARG A 320 40.28 23.37 28.86
C ARG A 320 40.18 22.84 27.43
N GLY A 321 41.28 22.91 26.67
CA GLY A 321 41.32 22.45 25.26
C GLY A 321 41.10 20.95 25.10
N TRP A 322 41.49 20.13 26.08
CA TRP A 322 41.31 18.67 26.04
C TRP A 322 39.84 18.25 26.02
N ARG A 323 38.93 19.10 26.51
CA ARG A 323 37.49 18.86 26.49
C ARG A 323 36.93 18.80 25.07
N ALA A 324 37.61 19.42 24.11
CA ALA A 324 37.22 19.36 22.69
C ALA A 324 37.34 17.94 22.10
N LEU A 325 38.08 17.01 22.71
CA LEU A 325 38.13 15.63 22.24
C LEU A 325 36.77 14.92 22.30
N ALA A 326 35.88 15.32 23.20
CA ALA A 326 34.52 14.80 23.27
C ALA A 326 33.70 15.13 22.01
N ALA A 327 34.09 16.14 21.24
CA ALA A 327 33.46 16.51 19.97
C ALA A 327 33.45 15.34 18.97
N ILE A 328 34.51 14.52 18.95
CA ILE A 328 34.59 13.34 18.06
C ILE A 328 33.45 12.37 18.38
N GLY A 329 33.25 12.07 19.67
CA GLY A 329 32.18 11.16 20.10
C GLY A 329 30.78 11.72 19.85
N TRP A 330 30.56 13.03 20.08
CA TRP A 330 29.28 13.66 19.76
C TRP A 330 28.99 13.68 18.26
N VAL A 331 29.95 14.06 17.42
CA VAL A 331 29.76 14.11 15.96
C VAL A 331 29.46 12.71 15.42
N LEU A 332 30.24 11.69 15.82
CA LEU A 332 30.01 10.30 15.41
C LEU A 332 28.66 9.76 15.93
N GLY A 333 28.34 9.99 17.19
CA GLY A 333 27.10 9.50 17.80
C GLY A 333 25.85 10.17 17.23
N ILE A 334 25.85 11.51 17.09
CA ILE A 334 24.71 12.28 16.57
C ILE A 334 24.50 11.99 15.08
N SER A 335 25.56 11.95 14.26
CA SER A 335 25.43 11.64 12.83
C SER A 335 24.87 10.22 12.63
N THR A 336 25.38 9.25 13.39
CA THR A 336 24.86 7.86 13.39
C THR A 336 23.40 7.82 13.79
N LEU A 337 23.01 8.52 14.87
CA LEU A 337 21.64 8.53 15.37
C LEU A 337 20.67 9.18 14.37
N VAL A 338 21.03 10.32 13.78
CA VAL A 338 20.21 11.04 12.79
C VAL A 338 20.05 10.20 11.51
N ALA A 339 21.14 9.58 11.02
CA ALA A 339 21.09 8.67 9.87
C ALA A 339 20.21 7.44 10.16
N ALA A 340 20.37 6.82 11.34
CA ALA A 340 19.59 5.66 11.75
C ALA A 340 18.11 5.98 12.02
N TYR A 341 17.77 7.21 12.43
CA TYR A 341 16.39 7.66 12.51
C TYR A 341 15.72 7.67 11.13
N LYS A 342 16.49 8.00 10.08
CA LYS A 342 16.05 7.93 8.68
C LYS A 342 16.15 6.52 8.07
N GLY A 343 16.52 5.50 8.85
CA GLY A 343 16.59 4.10 8.40
C GLY A 343 17.89 3.72 7.70
N MET A 344 18.95 4.51 7.88
CA MET A 344 20.27 4.26 7.28
C MET A 344 21.30 3.87 8.32
N CYS A 345 22.09 2.84 8.03
CA CYS A 345 23.34 2.53 8.69
C CYS A 345 24.49 3.23 7.97
N VAL A 346 25.30 3.99 8.71
CA VAL A 346 26.46 4.74 8.16
C VAL A 346 27.51 3.82 7.54
N VAL A 347 27.73 2.64 8.14
CA VAL A 347 28.69 1.65 7.62
C VAL A 347 28.26 1.13 6.24
N LEU A 348 26.99 0.72 6.12
CA LEU A 348 26.42 0.28 4.84
C LEU A 348 26.44 1.38 3.80
N HIS A 349 26.13 2.61 4.23
CA HIS A 349 26.16 3.77 3.35
C HIS A 349 27.56 4.01 2.78
N GLY A 350 28.62 3.95 3.59
CA GLY A 350 29.99 4.12 3.13
C GLY A 350 30.45 3.08 2.10
N MET A 351 29.81 1.90 2.10
CA MET A 351 30.03 0.85 1.11
C MET A 351 29.01 0.88 -0.04
N HIS A 352 28.08 1.84 -0.05
CA HIS A 352 26.90 1.85 -0.92
C HIS A 352 26.14 0.51 -0.98
N HIS A 353 26.12 -0.20 0.15
CA HIS A 353 25.46 -1.48 0.30
C HIS A 353 24.08 -1.31 0.93
N ARG A 354 23.21 -2.30 0.69
CA ARG A 354 21.98 -2.54 1.44
C ARG A 354 21.98 -3.97 1.98
N HIS A 355 21.19 -4.23 3.01
CA HIS A 355 20.84 -5.59 3.35
C HIS A 355 19.99 -6.24 2.23
N VAL A 356 20.34 -7.48 1.93
CA VAL A 356 19.53 -8.38 1.13
C VAL A 356 18.20 -8.62 1.86
N ARG A 357 17.09 -8.58 1.14
CA ARG A 357 15.76 -8.72 1.74
C ARG A 357 15.50 -10.17 2.16
N PRO A 358 14.61 -10.42 3.14
CA PRO A 358 14.32 -11.78 3.61
C PRO A 358 14.01 -12.79 2.50
N TRP A 359 13.16 -12.41 1.55
CA TRP A 359 12.80 -13.22 0.38
C TRP A 359 13.93 -13.36 -0.67
N GLU A 360 14.99 -12.55 -0.60
CA GLU A 360 16.19 -12.65 -1.46
C GLU A 360 17.32 -13.45 -0.79
N LEU A 361 17.25 -13.67 0.54
CA LEU A 361 18.32 -14.30 1.31
C LEU A 361 18.42 -15.81 1.11
N PHE A 362 17.28 -16.46 0.86
CA PHE A 362 17.15 -17.92 0.86
C PHE A 362 16.74 -18.49 -0.50
N VAL A 363 16.88 -17.71 -1.57
CA VAL A 363 16.65 -18.25 -2.91
C VAL A 363 17.84 -19.09 -3.31
N ASP A 364 17.60 -20.38 -3.53
CA ASP A 364 18.54 -21.28 -4.16
C ASP A 364 18.59 -20.93 -5.66
N GLU A 365 19.78 -20.76 -6.25
CA GLU A 365 19.94 -20.29 -7.65
C GLU A 365 19.25 -21.20 -8.69
N GLU A 366 18.91 -22.44 -8.32
CA GLU A 366 18.26 -23.43 -9.19
C GLU A 366 16.72 -23.36 -9.22
N ASN A 367 16.06 -22.78 -8.21
CA ASN A 367 14.59 -22.68 -8.13
C ASN A 367 14.13 -21.22 -8.29
N ASP A 368 14.05 -20.76 -9.54
CA ASP A 368 13.56 -19.41 -9.86
C ASP A 368 12.02 -19.36 -9.86
N ASP A 369 11.40 -19.61 -8.69
CA ASP A 369 9.96 -19.45 -8.44
C ASP A 369 9.48 -17.99 -8.62
N ARG A 370 10.42 -17.05 -8.87
CA ARG A 370 10.21 -15.60 -9.02
C ARG A 370 9.42 -15.21 -10.28
N LYS A 371 9.09 -16.15 -11.16
CA LYS A 371 8.21 -15.92 -12.33
C LYS A 371 6.72 -15.85 -11.95
N THR A 372 6.33 -16.40 -10.80
CA THR A 372 4.92 -16.46 -10.38
C THR A 372 4.36 -15.12 -9.92
N SER A 373 5.21 -14.21 -9.40
CA SER A 373 4.76 -12.92 -8.86
C SER A 373 4.15 -11.98 -9.91
N PHE A 374 4.51 -12.17 -11.19
CA PHE A 374 3.97 -11.43 -12.33
C PHE A 374 2.86 -12.19 -13.07
N ASP A 375 2.53 -13.41 -12.65
CA ASP A 375 1.44 -14.16 -13.25
C ASP A 375 0.11 -13.46 -12.97
N THR A 376 -0.53 -12.93 -14.00
CA THR A 376 -1.82 -12.25 -13.92
C THR A 376 -2.91 -13.12 -13.33
N PHE A 377 -2.88 -14.43 -13.55
CA PHE A 377 -3.94 -15.36 -13.13
C PHE A 377 -3.41 -16.46 -12.19
N GLY A 378 -2.29 -16.18 -11.52
CA GLY A 378 -1.66 -17.10 -10.57
C GLY A 378 -2.40 -17.19 -9.24
N SER A 379 -1.78 -17.87 -8.27
CA SER A 379 -2.32 -18.07 -6.92
C SER A 379 -2.60 -16.75 -6.18
N ASN A 380 -3.42 -16.80 -5.12
CA ASN A 380 -3.63 -15.68 -4.21
C ASN A 380 -2.24 -15.21 -3.74
N ASN A 381 -2.00 -13.89 -3.71
CA ASN A 381 -0.70 -13.26 -3.41
C ASN A 381 -0.19 -13.50 -1.96
N SER A 382 -0.53 -14.64 -1.36
CA SER A 382 -0.12 -15.10 -0.03
C SER A 382 1.30 -15.63 -0.08
N TYR A 383 2.14 -15.13 0.83
CA TYR A 383 3.52 -15.57 1.02
C TYR A 383 3.76 -16.17 2.42
N GLU A 384 2.74 -16.24 3.28
CA GLU A 384 2.91 -16.63 4.70
C GLU A 384 3.44 -18.06 4.85
N SER A 385 3.10 -18.92 3.90
CA SER A 385 3.57 -20.31 3.83
C SER A 385 4.94 -20.45 3.14
N GLU A 386 5.55 -19.37 2.66
CA GLU A 386 6.83 -19.47 1.96
C GLU A 386 7.95 -19.90 2.92
N PRO A 387 8.83 -20.84 2.51
CA PRO A 387 9.85 -21.38 3.39
C PRO A 387 10.79 -20.33 4.01
N TRP A 388 11.03 -19.23 3.30
CA TRP A 388 11.90 -18.16 3.80
C TRP A 388 11.33 -17.44 5.02
N VAL A 389 10.00 -17.37 5.16
CA VAL A 389 9.33 -16.69 6.29
C VAL A 389 9.72 -17.38 7.59
N ILE A 390 9.52 -18.70 7.65
CA ILE A 390 9.84 -19.54 8.80
C ILE A 390 11.36 -19.51 9.08
N LYS A 391 12.20 -19.59 8.03
CA LYS A 391 13.66 -19.52 8.17
C LYS A 391 14.11 -18.16 8.72
N TYR A 392 13.51 -17.06 8.27
CA TYR A 392 13.88 -15.71 8.71
C TYR A 392 13.39 -15.41 10.13
N GLU A 393 12.19 -15.87 10.50
CA GLU A 393 11.65 -15.68 11.83
C GLU A 393 12.54 -16.34 12.90
N LYS A 394 12.92 -17.60 12.70
CA LYS A 394 13.79 -18.38 13.60
C LYS A 394 15.23 -17.85 13.70
N ARG A 395 15.63 -16.90 12.85
CA ARG A 395 17.00 -16.38 12.81
C ARG A 395 17.27 -15.40 13.97
N ASN A 396 18.35 -15.64 14.70
CA ASN A 396 18.78 -14.82 15.84
C ASN A 396 19.04 -13.36 15.45
N ILE A 397 18.77 -12.42 16.37
CA ILE A 397 18.91 -10.97 16.15
C ILE A 397 20.34 -10.59 15.73
N VAL A 398 21.38 -11.16 16.33
CA VAL A 398 22.79 -10.89 15.95
C VAL A 398 23.03 -11.27 14.49
N ARG A 399 22.53 -12.43 14.05
CA ARG A 399 22.65 -12.85 12.66
C ARG A 399 21.85 -11.95 11.71
N LYS A 400 20.74 -11.36 12.15
CA LYS A 400 19.96 -10.36 11.41
C LYS A 400 20.72 -9.02 11.30
N ILE A 401 21.44 -8.61 12.32
CA ILE A 401 22.26 -7.38 12.30
C ILE A 401 23.36 -7.50 11.22
N PHE A 402 23.96 -8.68 11.07
CA PHE A 402 25.00 -8.96 10.09
C PHE A 402 24.47 -9.84 8.93
N ASP A 403 23.24 -9.56 8.49
CA ASP A 403 22.68 -10.20 7.29
C ASP A 403 23.53 -9.91 6.05
N ARG A 404 23.42 -10.77 5.04
CA ARG A 404 24.10 -10.57 3.75
C ARG A 404 23.73 -9.20 3.19
N GLU A 405 24.74 -8.53 2.65
CA GLU A 405 24.62 -7.22 2.03
C GLU A 405 24.95 -7.30 0.54
N VAL A 406 24.37 -6.38 -0.24
CA VAL A 406 24.53 -6.29 -1.68
C VAL A 406 24.67 -4.83 -2.09
N TRP A 407 25.45 -4.58 -3.13
CA TRP A 407 25.66 -3.26 -3.69
C TRP A 407 24.36 -2.65 -4.23
N ILE A 408 24.18 -1.34 -4.03
CA ILE A 408 23.07 -0.58 -4.60
C ILE A 408 23.46 -0.16 -6.02
N GLU A 409 22.91 -0.84 -7.02
CA GLU A 409 23.17 -0.54 -8.42
C GLU A 409 22.58 0.82 -8.83
N GLU A 410 21.35 1.12 -8.38
CA GLU A 410 20.62 2.34 -8.73
C GLU A 410 21.36 3.62 -8.31
N PRO A 411 21.89 4.42 -9.26
CA PRO A 411 22.67 5.61 -8.94
C PRO A 411 21.84 6.69 -8.26
N ALA A 412 20.57 6.85 -8.63
CA ALA A 412 19.72 7.89 -8.04
C ALA A 412 19.46 7.62 -6.54
N LEU A 413 19.34 6.35 -6.16
CA LEU A 413 19.15 5.95 -4.78
C LEU A 413 20.40 6.23 -3.94
N ARG A 414 21.59 5.98 -4.50
CA ARG A 414 22.87 6.34 -3.86
C ARG A 414 22.96 7.85 -3.63
N THR A 415 22.65 8.66 -4.63
CA THR A 415 22.64 10.13 -4.48
C THR A 415 21.68 10.60 -3.37
N ILE A 416 20.51 9.98 -3.24
CA ILE A 416 19.59 10.27 -2.12
C ILE A 416 20.26 9.94 -0.77
N GLN A 417 20.87 8.78 -0.65
CA GLN A 417 21.54 8.36 0.58
C GLN A 417 22.72 9.28 0.93
N ASP A 418 23.52 9.69 -0.06
CA ASP A 418 24.63 10.65 0.10
C ASP A 418 24.11 11.98 0.66
N THR A 419 23.04 12.53 0.09
CA THR A 419 22.43 13.77 0.59
C THR A 419 21.90 13.61 2.02
N ILE A 420 21.26 12.48 2.35
CA ILE A 420 20.78 12.24 3.71
C ILE A 420 21.94 12.12 4.71
N PHE A 421 23.04 11.46 4.32
CA PHE A 421 24.22 11.33 5.16
C PHE A 421 24.89 12.70 5.40
N LEU A 422 25.04 13.52 4.36
CA LEU A 422 25.55 14.88 4.49
C LEU A 422 24.67 15.73 5.42
N GLN A 423 23.35 15.65 5.30
CA GLN A 423 22.43 16.32 6.23
C GLN A 423 22.64 15.85 7.68
N ALA A 424 22.85 14.55 7.90
CA ALA A 424 23.11 14.00 9.23
C ALA A 424 24.45 14.49 9.79
N MET A 425 25.49 14.56 8.95
CA MET A 425 26.81 15.08 9.33
C MET A 425 26.76 16.57 9.68
N LEU A 426 26.08 17.39 8.86
CA LEU A 426 25.91 18.82 9.14
C LEU A 426 25.18 19.05 10.45
N CYS A 427 24.10 18.31 10.71
CA CYS A 427 23.38 18.35 11.99
C CYS A 427 24.31 17.98 13.17
N ALA A 428 25.11 16.93 13.00
CA ALA A 428 26.03 16.46 14.03
C ALA A 428 27.15 17.46 14.34
N VAL A 429 27.73 18.11 13.33
CA VAL A 429 28.77 19.14 13.51
C VAL A 429 28.19 20.37 14.21
N LEU A 430 26.97 20.81 13.86
CA LEU A 430 26.32 21.93 14.53
C LEU A 430 26.04 21.64 16.00
N VAL A 431 25.36 20.52 16.30
CA VAL A 431 24.99 20.16 17.68
C VAL A 431 26.22 19.80 18.51
N GLY A 432 27.15 19.02 17.96
CA GLY A 432 28.41 18.68 18.61
C GLY A 432 29.29 19.92 18.85
N GLY A 433 29.28 20.90 17.95
CA GLY A 433 29.96 22.18 18.12
C GLY A 433 29.39 22.98 19.29
N VAL A 434 28.06 23.02 19.44
CA VAL A 434 27.39 23.65 20.60
C VAL A 434 27.80 22.98 21.91
N PHE A 435 27.75 21.65 21.99
CA PHE A 435 28.20 20.93 23.19
C PHE A 435 29.67 21.20 23.49
N THR A 436 30.53 21.22 22.47
CA THR A 436 31.95 21.52 22.64
C THR A 436 32.18 22.92 23.18
N ALA A 437 31.47 23.92 22.64
CA ALA A 437 31.56 25.30 23.13
C ALA A 437 31.16 25.41 24.61
N ILE A 438 30.07 24.73 25.02
CA ILE A 438 29.61 24.69 26.41
C ILE A 438 30.71 24.14 27.33
N PHE A 439 31.24 22.95 27.03
CA PHE A 439 32.23 22.29 27.91
C PHE A 439 33.58 23.01 27.93
N VAL A 440 34.02 23.59 26.81
CA VAL A 440 35.28 24.36 26.74
C VAL A 440 35.15 25.71 27.48
N ALA A 441 33.96 26.32 27.50
CA ALA A 441 33.71 27.59 28.18
C ALA A 441 33.72 27.48 29.72
N ILE A 442 33.49 26.28 30.28
CA ILE A 442 33.56 26.07 31.73
C ILE A 442 34.99 26.44 32.22
N PRO A 443 35.15 27.30 33.23
CA PRO A 443 36.48 27.68 33.70
C PRO A 443 37.31 26.48 34.18
N LYS A 444 38.64 26.64 34.19
CA LYS A 444 39.53 25.68 34.85
C LYS A 444 39.43 25.92 36.35
N HIS A 445 38.73 25.05 37.07
CA HIS A 445 38.70 25.08 38.53
C HIS A 445 39.17 23.73 39.06
N GLY A 446 40.25 23.76 39.85
CA GLY A 446 40.72 22.60 40.58
C GLY A 446 39.78 22.34 41.75
N TYR A 447 38.72 21.58 41.51
CA TYR A 447 37.86 21.09 42.59
C TYR A 447 38.44 19.81 43.25
N PHE A 448 39.60 19.32 42.78
CA PHE A 448 40.44 18.27 43.41
C PHE A 448 41.95 18.44 43.15
#